data_AF-A0A963UHW5-F1
#
_entry.id   AF-A0A963UHW5-F1
#
_cell.length_a   1.000
_cell.length_b   1.000
_cell.length_c   1.000
_cell.angle_alpha   90.00
_cell.angle_beta   90.00
_cell.angle_gamma   90.00
#
_symmetry.space_group_name_H-M   'P 1'
#
loop_
_entity.id
_entity.type
_entity.pdbx_description
1 polymer ?
#
loop_
_entity_poly.entity_id
_entity_poly.type
_entity_poly.pdbx_seq_one_letter_code
_entity_poly.pdbx_strand_id
1 'polypeptide(L)'
;MPLAMNREVFITCAVTGSGATQDRSPHVPRSPAQIAESAIAAAKAGAAIVHCHVRDPETGKPSRDPKYYREVTERIRDSATDVVLNLTAGMGGDIIFGPTERPLPPVAGTDMIGASERMVHVAECLPEICTL
;
A
#
# COMPACT_ATOMS: atom_id res chain seq x y z
N MET A 1 3.77 -21.09 32.66
CA MET A 1 4.68 -21.66 31.62
C MET A 1 5.35 -20.50 30.92
N PRO A 2 6.68 -20.48 30.77
CA PRO A 2 7.29 -19.45 29.94
C PRO A 2 6.80 -19.64 28.50
N LEU A 3 6.45 -18.55 27.82
CA LEU A 3 6.05 -18.58 26.42
C LEU A 3 7.25 -19.12 25.61
N ALA A 4 7.15 -20.36 25.13
CA ALA A 4 8.08 -20.88 24.17
C ALA A 4 7.93 -20.05 22.88
N MET A 5 9.02 -19.50 22.37
CA MET A 5 8.98 -18.71 21.13
C MET A 5 8.47 -19.56 19.96
N ASN A 6 7.43 -19.06 19.27
CA ASN A 6 7.02 -19.63 18.00
C ASN A 6 8.13 -19.41 16.96
N ARG A 7 8.57 -20.49 16.32
CA ARG A 7 9.58 -20.48 15.24
C ARG A 7 8.94 -20.52 13.85
N GLU A 8 7.64 -20.76 13.77
CA GLU A 8 6.86 -20.63 12.54
C GLU A 8 6.56 -19.16 12.30
N VAL A 9 7.44 -18.52 11.54
CA VAL A 9 7.30 -17.12 11.15
C VAL A 9 6.47 -17.02 9.88
N PHE A 10 5.66 -15.96 9.79
CA PHE A 10 5.07 -15.54 8.54
C PHE A 10 5.83 -14.31 8.01
N ILE A 11 5.83 -14.15 6.69
CA ILE A 11 6.51 -13.03 6.02
C ILE A 11 5.45 -12.19 5.33
N THR A 12 5.51 -10.87 5.58
CA THR A 12 4.79 -9.87 4.78
C THR A 12 5.75 -9.26 3.77
N CYS A 13 5.38 -9.26 2.49
CA CYS A 13 6.14 -8.56 1.45
C CYS A 13 5.47 -7.22 1.11
N ALA A 14 6.15 -6.11 1.37
CA ALA A 14 5.71 -4.78 0.93
C ALA A 14 6.23 -4.51 -0.48
N VAL A 15 5.36 -4.60 -1.48
CA VAL A 15 5.78 -4.76 -2.89
C VAL A 15 6.19 -3.45 -3.59
N THR A 16 5.77 -2.28 -3.08
CA THR A 16 6.06 -0.98 -3.73
C THR A 16 6.24 0.19 -2.75
N GLY A 17 5.35 0.33 -1.76
CA GLY A 17 5.32 1.48 -0.84
C GLY A 17 4.94 2.81 -1.50
N SER A 18 4.98 3.90 -0.73
CA SER A 18 4.74 5.29 -1.18
C SER A 18 6.01 6.17 -1.16
N GLY A 19 7.17 5.62 -0.83
CA GLY A 19 8.43 6.36 -0.81
C GLY A 19 8.91 6.81 -2.20
N ALA A 20 9.85 7.75 -2.22
CA ALA A 20 10.58 8.20 -3.42
C ALA A 20 11.63 7.16 -3.89
N THR A 21 11.22 5.91 -3.99
CA THR A 21 12.04 4.77 -4.42
C THR A 21 11.91 4.48 -5.91
N GLN A 22 10.83 4.96 -6.53
CA GLN A 22 10.50 4.70 -7.94
C GLN A 22 11.56 5.17 -8.93
N ASP A 23 12.21 6.31 -8.66
CA ASP A 23 13.26 6.83 -9.55
C ASP A 23 14.64 6.29 -9.19
N ARG A 24 14.72 5.43 -8.16
CA ARG A 24 15.97 4.84 -7.67
C ARG A 24 16.19 3.41 -8.13
N SER A 25 15.15 2.73 -8.63
CA SER A 25 15.26 1.38 -9.16
C SER A 25 14.17 1.10 -10.20
N PRO A 26 14.50 0.49 -11.36
CA PRO A 26 13.52 0.12 -12.37
C PRO A 26 12.62 -1.06 -11.94
N HIS A 27 12.94 -1.72 -10.83
CA HIS A 27 12.19 -2.87 -10.32
C HIS A 27 11.05 -2.49 -9.37
N VAL A 28 10.90 -1.21 -9.01
CA VAL A 28 9.77 -0.79 -8.17
C VAL A 28 8.52 -0.74 -9.06
N PRO A 29 7.46 -1.52 -8.77
CA PRO A 29 6.29 -1.60 -9.64
C PRO A 29 5.41 -0.33 -9.53
N ARG A 30 4.96 0.19 -10.67
CA ARG A 30 4.16 1.44 -10.77
C ARG A 30 2.70 1.17 -11.07
N SER A 31 2.43 0.47 -12.17
CA SER A 31 1.06 0.21 -12.60
C SER A 31 0.39 -0.84 -11.71
N PRO A 32 -0.95 -0.83 -11.59
CA PRO A 32 -1.67 -1.89 -10.90
C PRO A 32 -1.30 -3.30 -11.37
N ALA A 33 -1.08 -3.49 -12.66
CA ALA A 33 -0.63 -4.76 -13.23
C ALA A 33 0.75 -5.20 -12.69
N GLN A 34 1.73 -4.29 -12.67
CA GLN A 34 3.06 -4.58 -12.13
C GLN A 34 3.03 -4.84 -10.62
N ILE A 35 2.19 -4.11 -9.89
CA ILE A 35 2.04 -4.27 -8.43
C ILE A 35 1.43 -5.63 -8.13
N ALA A 36 0.37 -6.03 -8.85
CA ALA A 36 -0.25 -7.34 -8.73
C ALA A 36 0.73 -8.47 -9.11
N GLU A 37 1.48 -8.33 -10.21
CA GLU A 37 2.50 -9.30 -10.61
C GLU A 37 3.57 -9.48 -9.52
N SER A 38 4.04 -8.37 -8.93
CA SER A 38 5.01 -8.40 -7.83
C SER A 38 4.45 -9.06 -6.57
N ALA A 39 3.17 -8.83 -6.25
CA ALA A 39 2.48 -9.47 -5.13
C ALA A 39 2.34 -10.99 -5.34
N ILE A 40 1.92 -11.41 -6.52
CA ILE A 40 1.80 -12.82 -6.89
C ILE A 40 3.18 -13.49 -6.87
N ALA A 41 4.22 -12.83 -7.39
CA ALA A 41 5.58 -13.34 -7.35
C ALA A 41 6.09 -13.51 -5.91
N ALA A 42 5.82 -12.53 -5.03
CA ALA A 42 6.17 -12.60 -3.62
C ALA A 42 5.46 -13.75 -2.91
N ALA A 43 4.16 -13.95 -3.17
CA ALA A 43 3.39 -15.07 -2.63
C ALA A 43 3.94 -16.42 -3.09
N LYS A 44 4.24 -16.58 -4.38
CA LYS A 44 4.90 -17.78 -4.92
C LYS A 44 6.28 -18.05 -4.33
N ALA A 45 6.98 -17.00 -3.89
CA ALA A 45 8.27 -17.10 -3.20
C ALA A 45 8.13 -17.43 -1.69
N GLY A 46 6.90 -17.49 -1.15
CA GLY A 46 6.62 -17.87 0.23
C GLY A 46 6.14 -16.75 1.14
N ALA A 47 5.79 -15.57 0.61
CA ALA A 47 5.14 -14.54 1.42
C ALA A 47 3.72 -14.99 1.80
N ALA A 48 3.39 -14.91 3.09
CA ALA A 48 2.04 -15.21 3.58
C ALA A 48 1.08 -14.04 3.36
N ILE A 49 1.61 -12.81 3.37
CA ILE A 49 0.87 -11.56 3.26
C ILE A 49 1.57 -10.66 2.25
N VAL A 50 0.80 -9.95 1.44
CA VAL A 50 1.30 -8.87 0.58
C VAL A 50 0.75 -7.53 1.04
N HIS A 51 1.64 -6.57 1.25
CA HIS A 51 1.29 -5.20 1.61
C HIS A 51 1.37 -4.30 0.38
N CYS A 52 0.23 -3.73 0.01
CA CYS A 52 0.08 -2.99 -1.23
C CYS A 52 -0.22 -1.50 -0.99
N HIS A 53 0.55 -0.66 -1.70
CA HIS A 53 0.19 0.71 -2.03
C HIS A 53 -0.12 0.76 -3.53
N VAL A 54 -0.75 1.83 -3.99
CA VAL A 54 -0.88 2.13 -5.41
C VAL A 54 -0.19 3.42 -5.77
N ARG A 55 0.14 3.56 -7.05
CA ARG A 55 0.82 4.72 -7.61
C ARG A 55 0.08 5.16 -8.86
N ASP A 56 0.27 6.43 -9.21
CA ASP A 56 -0.09 6.93 -10.53
C ASP A 56 0.77 6.21 -11.59
N PRO A 57 0.18 5.49 -12.57
CA PRO A 57 0.94 4.66 -13.50
C PRO A 57 1.88 5.45 -14.41
N GLU A 58 1.55 6.70 -14.71
CA GLU A 58 2.31 7.55 -15.63
C GLU A 58 3.48 8.22 -14.92
N THR A 59 3.23 8.77 -13.73
CA THR A 59 4.20 9.58 -13.00
C THR A 59 4.96 8.82 -11.92
N GLY A 60 4.46 7.65 -11.48
CA GLY A 60 5.02 6.86 -10.37
C GLY A 60 4.78 7.47 -8.98
N LYS A 61 4.11 8.63 -8.90
CA LYS A 61 3.78 9.28 -7.63
C LYS A 61 2.83 8.41 -6.80
N PRO A 62 2.92 8.44 -5.47
CA PRO A 62 1.94 7.76 -4.61
C PRO A 62 0.52 8.19 -4.95
N SER A 63 -0.42 7.25 -4.92
CA SER A 63 -1.83 7.53 -5.18
C SER A 63 -2.71 6.83 -4.15
N ARG A 64 -3.85 7.46 -3.85
CA ARG A 64 -4.94 6.88 -3.06
C ARG A 64 -6.23 6.70 -3.85
N ASP A 65 -6.13 6.69 -5.18
CA ASP A 65 -7.28 6.52 -6.08
C ASP A 65 -7.85 5.10 -5.92
N PRO A 66 -9.11 4.94 -5.47
CA PRO A 66 -9.71 3.63 -5.27
C PRO A 66 -9.72 2.75 -6.52
N LYS A 67 -9.73 3.35 -7.73
CA LYS A 67 -9.72 2.57 -8.98
C LYS A 67 -8.47 1.70 -9.13
N TYR A 68 -7.32 2.19 -8.68
CA TYR A 68 -6.07 1.44 -8.76
C TYR A 68 -6.04 0.32 -7.72
N TYR A 69 -6.61 0.54 -6.54
CA TYR A 69 -6.73 -0.51 -5.52
C TYR A 69 -7.65 -1.64 -5.98
N ARG A 70 -8.80 -1.30 -6.60
CA ARG A 70 -9.71 -2.30 -7.19
C ARG A 70 -8.99 -3.15 -8.22
N GLU A 71 -8.29 -2.52 -9.16
CA GLU A 71 -7.56 -3.25 -10.20
C GLU A 71 -6.46 -4.16 -9.62
N VAL A 72 -5.66 -3.69 -8.64
CA VAL A 72 -4.67 -4.54 -7.96
C VAL A 72 -5.34 -5.72 -7.27
N THR A 73 -6.43 -5.48 -6.55
CA THR A 73 -7.16 -6.51 -5.79
C THR A 73 -7.76 -7.57 -6.72
N GLU A 74 -8.44 -7.15 -7.79
CA GLU A 74 -9.02 -8.04 -8.80
C GLU A 74 -7.94 -8.92 -9.43
N ARG A 75 -6.83 -8.32 -9.89
CA ARG A 75 -5.73 -9.07 -10.52
C ARG A 75 -5.08 -10.09 -9.58
N ILE A 76 -4.91 -9.77 -8.30
CA ILE A 76 -4.35 -10.71 -7.31
C ILE A 76 -5.33 -11.86 -7.09
N ARG A 77 -6.62 -11.56 -6.89
CA ARG A 77 -7.67 -12.55 -6.61
C ARG A 77 -8.02 -13.43 -7.81
N ASP A 78 -7.89 -12.91 -9.02
CA ASP A 78 -8.06 -13.68 -10.26
C ASP A 78 -6.88 -14.64 -10.53
N SER A 79 -5.78 -14.50 -9.80
CA SER A 79 -4.64 -15.40 -9.91
C SER A 79 -4.89 -16.73 -9.21
N ALA A 80 -4.22 -17.79 -9.65
CA ALA A 80 -4.25 -19.09 -8.97
C ALA A 80 -3.42 -19.13 -7.66
N THR A 81 -2.95 -17.99 -7.17
CA THR A 81 -2.07 -17.88 -5.99
C THR A 81 -2.83 -17.26 -4.84
N ASP A 82 -3.00 -18.02 -3.76
CA ASP A 82 -3.62 -17.53 -2.54
C ASP A 82 -2.61 -16.75 -1.69
N VAL A 83 -3.00 -15.57 -1.21
CA VAL A 83 -2.19 -14.71 -0.36
C VAL A 83 -3.09 -13.74 0.40
N VAL A 84 -2.78 -13.49 1.67
CA VAL A 84 -3.51 -12.49 2.46
C VAL A 84 -3.20 -11.10 1.92
N LEU A 85 -4.24 -10.34 1.59
CA LEU A 85 -4.11 -8.99 1.07
C LEU A 85 -4.14 -7.98 2.22
N ASN A 86 -3.09 -7.18 2.33
CA ASN A 86 -3.02 -6.04 3.23
C ASN A 86 -2.96 -4.75 2.41
N LEU A 87 -4.05 -3.97 2.40
CA LEU A 87 -4.08 -2.67 1.72
C LEU A 87 -3.74 -1.55 2.69
N THR A 88 -2.84 -0.65 2.30
CA THR A 88 -2.55 0.51 3.15
C THR A 88 -3.79 1.39 3.33
N ALA A 89 -4.07 1.85 4.55
CA ALA A 89 -4.97 2.98 4.81
C ALA A 89 -4.22 4.20 5.38
N GLY A 90 -2.88 4.23 5.24
CA GLY A 90 -2.03 5.29 5.79
C GLY A 90 -2.07 6.61 5.01
N MET A 91 -2.40 6.57 3.72
CA MET A 91 -2.48 7.78 2.88
C MET A 91 -3.67 8.66 3.26
N GLY A 92 -3.61 9.96 2.94
CA GLY A 92 -4.62 10.93 3.36
C GLY A 92 -4.50 11.38 4.82
N GLY A 93 -3.35 11.13 5.47
CA GLY A 93 -3.03 11.53 6.84
C GLY A 93 -1.78 12.40 6.98
N ASP A 94 -1.22 12.89 5.88
CA ASP A 94 0.03 13.65 5.86
C ASP A 94 -0.24 15.16 5.95
N ILE A 95 0.39 15.82 6.93
CA ILE A 95 0.34 17.27 7.09
C ILE A 95 1.72 17.87 6.97
N ILE A 96 1.87 18.87 6.09
CA ILE A 96 3.11 19.65 5.99
C ILE A 96 2.85 21.01 6.61
N PHE A 97 3.52 21.28 7.72
CA PHE A 97 3.47 22.58 8.39
C PHE A 97 4.27 23.65 7.65
N GLY A 98 3.89 24.90 7.86
CA GLY A 98 4.68 26.05 7.45
C GLY A 98 6.00 26.19 8.23
N PRO A 99 6.75 27.28 8.01
CA PRO A 99 7.99 27.55 8.71
C PRO A 99 7.76 27.69 10.23
N THR A 100 8.83 27.53 11.02
CA THR A 100 8.80 27.52 12.50
C THR A 100 8.04 28.70 13.11
N GLU A 101 8.21 29.91 12.56
CA GLU A 101 7.56 31.13 13.08
C GLU A 101 6.09 31.29 12.64
N ARG A 102 5.66 30.57 11.60
CA ARG A 102 4.30 30.58 11.06
C ARG A 102 3.91 29.17 10.61
N PRO A 103 3.70 28.24 11.56
CA PRO A 103 3.51 26.82 11.23
C PRO A 103 2.15 26.52 10.59
N LEU A 104 1.17 27.42 10.73
CA LEU A 104 -0.16 27.31 10.14
C LEU A 104 -0.46 28.51 9.23
N PRO A 105 -1.27 28.32 8.17
CA PRO A 105 -1.96 27.09 7.77
C PRO A 105 -1.02 26.03 7.14
N PRO A 106 -1.48 24.78 6.92
CA PRO A 106 -0.73 23.77 6.18
C PRO A 106 -0.37 24.26 4.78
N VAL A 107 0.76 23.79 4.27
CA VAL A 107 1.31 24.21 2.98
C VAL A 107 1.13 23.15 1.89
N ALA A 108 1.51 23.50 0.66
CA ALA A 108 1.50 22.60 -0.49
C ALA A 108 2.26 21.30 -0.18
N GLY A 109 1.67 20.17 -0.58
CA GLY A 109 2.17 18.82 -0.27
C GLY A 109 1.45 18.15 0.91
N THR A 110 0.59 18.87 1.63
CA THR A 110 -0.38 18.26 2.57
C THR A 110 -1.37 17.37 1.83
N ASP A 111 -1.55 16.13 2.29
CA ASP A 111 -2.61 15.19 1.89
C ASP A 111 -3.35 14.75 3.17
N MET A 112 -4.32 15.57 3.58
CA MET A 112 -5.12 15.35 4.79
C MET A 112 -6.59 15.36 4.42
N ILE A 113 -7.25 14.20 4.54
CA ILE A 113 -8.67 14.03 4.21
C ILE A 113 -9.45 13.42 5.37
N GLY A 114 -10.77 13.38 5.23
CA GLY A 114 -11.65 12.78 6.23
C GLY A 114 -11.41 11.27 6.39
N ALA A 115 -11.61 10.76 7.61
CA ALA A 115 -11.42 9.34 7.92
C ALA A 115 -12.25 8.42 6.99
N SER A 116 -13.50 8.79 6.68
CA SER A 116 -14.33 8.01 5.76
C SER A 116 -13.75 7.95 4.35
N GLU A 117 -13.14 9.04 3.86
CA GLU A 117 -12.52 9.07 2.54
C GLU A 117 -11.26 8.18 2.50
N ARG A 118 -10.51 8.09 3.61
CA ARG A 118 -9.33 7.21 3.72
C ARG A 118 -9.68 5.72 3.65
N MET A 119 -10.94 5.35 3.87
CA MET A 119 -11.38 3.96 3.95
C MET A 119 -12.16 3.49 2.72
N VAL A 120 -12.37 4.34 1.71
CA VAL A 120 -13.17 4.00 0.51
C VAL A 120 -12.65 2.74 -0.17
N HIS A 121 -11.35 2.64 -0.44
CA HIS A 121 -10.78 1.47 -1.10
C HIS A 121 -10.84 0.21 -0.24
N VAL A 122 -10.76 0.33 1.09
CA VAL A 122 -10.93 -0.80 2.01
C VAL A 122 -12.37 -1.32 1.95
N ALA A 123 -13.35 -0.42 1.98
CA ALA A 123 -14.78 -0.77 1.89
C ALA A 123 -15.13 -1.43 0.55
N GLU A 124 -14.50 -0.99 -0.55
CA GLU A 124 -14.74 -1.54 -1.89
C GLU A 124 -13.99 -2.84 -2.15
N CYS A 125 -12.74 -2.94 -1.70
CA CYS A 125 -11.88 -4.10 -2.01
C CYS A 125 -12.01 -5.22 -0.99
N LEU A 126 -12.48 -4.93 0.23
CA LEU A 126 -12.65 -5.90 1.32
C LEU A 126 -11.40 -6.77 1.55
N PRO A 127 -10.20 -6.18 1.78
CA PRO A 127 -9.00 -6.97 2.06
C PRO A 127 -9.11 -7.63 3.44
N GLU A 128 -8.35 -8.70 3.66
CA GLU A 128 -8.30 -9.37 4.96
C GLU A 128 -7.66 -8.47 6.03
N ILE A 129 -6.73 -7.60 5.62
CA ILE A 129 -6.01 -6.66 6.51
C ILE A 129 -5.98 -5.27 5.86
N CYS A 130 -6.00 -4.23 6.68
CA CYS A 130 -5.55 -2.90 6.27
C CYS A 130 -4.65 -2.29 7.34
N THR A 131 -3.66 -1.49 6.94
CA THR A 131 -2.76 -0.80 7.90
C THR A 131 -3.36 0.50 8.37
N LEU A 132 -3.37 0.73 9.68
CA LEU A 132 -3.77 2.00 10.31
C LEU A 132 -2.55 2.81 10.77
#